data_AF-A0A7Y5A7E4-F1
#
_entry.id   AF-A0A7Y5A7E4-F1
#
_cell.length_a   1.000
_cell.length_b   1.000
_cell.length_c   1.000
_cell.angle_alpha   90.00
_cell.angle_beta   90.00
_cell.angle_gamma   90.00
#
_symmetry.space_group_name_H-M   'P 1'
#
loop_
_entity.id
_entity.type
_entity.pdbx_description
1 polymer ?
#
loop_
_entity_poly.entity_id
_entity_poly.type
_entity_poly.pdbx_seq_one_letter_code
_entity_poly.pdbx_strand_id
1 'polypeptide(L)' 'MKINEVYTISEITEQGLVEKQIKEIPAKVFLNGTKVYFFEPVSTQTMRLYSIINKRSFFL' A
#
# COMPACT_ATOMS: atom_id res chain seq x y z
N MET A 1 7.65 4.15 5.82
CA MET A 1 7.17 4.76 4.56
C MET A 1 6.42 6.04 4.86
N LYS A 2 6.54 7.04 3.99
CA LYS A 2 5.94 8.37 4.11
C LYS A 2 4.92 8.61 3.00
N ILE A 3 3.88 9.37 3.31
CA ILE A 3 2.84 9.75 2.34
C ILE A 3 3.46 10.65 1.26
N ASN A 4 3.00 10.49 0.03
CA ASN A 4 3.44 11.14 -1.21
C ASN A 4 4.85 10.79 -1.70
N GLU A 5 5.53 9.85 -1.05
CA GLU A 5 6.77 9.28 -1.57
C GLU A 5 6.50 8.09 -2.50
N VAL A 6 7.46 7.86 -3.41
CA VAL A 6 7.42 6.79 -4.42
C VAL A 6 8.36 5.67 -3.99
N TYR A 7 7.88 4.43 -4.12
CA TYR A 7 8.60 3.23 -3.75
C TYR A 7 8.50 2.19 -4.86
N THR A 8 9.54 1.41 -5.03
CA THR A 8 9.53 0.22 -5.88
C THR A 8 8.77 -0.92 -5.20
N ILE A 9 8.33 -1.90 -6.00
CA ILE A 9 7.70 -3.11 -5.45
C ILE A 9 8.66 -3.83 -4.49
N SER A 10 9.96 -3.90 -4.81
CA SER A 10 10.96 -4.54 -3.95
C SER A 10 11.02 -3.89 -2.58
N GLU A 11 11.13 -2.55 -2.53
CA GLU A 11 11.17 -1.79 -1.28
C GLU A 11 9.90 -1.98 -0.46
N ILE A 12 8.73 -2.05 -1.10
CA ILE A 12 7.47 -2.34 -0.42
C ILE A 12 7.55 -3.74 0.23
N THR A 13 7.96 -4.76 -0.53
CA THR A 13 8.02 -6.15 -0.01
C THR A 13 9.08 -6.35 1.07
N GLU A 14 10.22 -5.67 0.99
CA GLU A 14 11.30 -5.70 1.99
C GLU A 14 10.86 -5.12 3.34
N GLN A 15 9.85 -4.24 3.35
CA GLN A 15 9.23 -3.71 4.57
C GLN A 15 8.26 -4.70 5.24
N GLY A 16 8.18 -5.94 4.75
CA GLY A 16 7.26 -6.96 5.27
C GLY A 16 5.79 -6.66 4.95
N LEU A 17 5.54 -5.82 3.93
CA LEU A 17 4.20 -5.49 3.48
C LEU A 17 3.67 -6.58 2.55
N VAL A 18 2.48 -7.08 2.86
CA VAL A 18 1.82 -8.13 2.06
C VAL A 18 0.74 -7.49 1.20
N GLU A 19 0.80 -7.72 -0.11
CA GLU A 19 -0.23 -7.25 -1.04
C GLU A 19 -1.56 -7.95 -0.74
N LYS A 20 -2.63 -7.17 -0.71
CA LYS A 20 -4.00 -7.67 -0.62
C LYS A 20 -4.76 -7.19 -1.84
N GLN A 21 -5.21 -8.14 -2.66
CA GLN A 21 -6.07 -7.82 -3.80
C GLN A 21 -7.46 -7.43 -3.31
N ILE A 22 -7.93 -6.26 -3.75
CA ILE A 22 -9.25 -5.72 -3.44
C ILE A 22 -9.94 -5.39 -4.75
N LYS A 23 -11.08 -6.03 -5.01
CA LYS A 23 -11.76 -5.95 -6.32
C LYS A 23 -12.42 -4.61 -6.60
N GLU A 24 -12.69 -3.83 -5.55
CA GLU A 24 -13.60 -2.67 -5.61
C GLU A 24 -12.88 -1.31 -5.61
N ILE A 25 -11.55 -1.28 -5.47
CA ILE A 25 -10.79 -0.04 -5.36
C ILE A 25 -9.67 -0.04 -6.41
N PRO A 26 -9.51 1.02 -7.22
CA PRO A 26 -8.41 1.17 -8.17
C PRO A 26 -7.09 1.54 -7.46
N ALA A 27 -6.73 0.80 -6.40
CA ALA A 27 -5.53 1.01 -5.62
C ALA A 27 -4.88 -0.33 -5.25
N LYS A 28 -3.55 -0.34 -5.22
CA LYS A 28 -2.82 -1.48 -4.67
C LYS A 28 -2.75 -1.33 -3.16
N VAL A 29 -3.25 -2.33 -2.46
CA VAL A 29 -3.38 -2.30 -1.01
C VAL A 29 -2.37 -3.26 -0.40
N PHE A 30 -1.61 -2.77 0.57
CA PHE A 30 -0.65 -3.57 1.31
C PHE A 30 -0.88 -3.46 2.82
N LEU A 31 -0.50 -4.51 3.56
CA LEU A 31 -0.75 -4.63 4.99
C LEU A 31 0.52 -5.01 5.74
N ASN A 32 0.74 -4.44 6.94
CA ASN A 32 1.78 -4.88 7.89
C ASN A 32 1.20 -5.36 9.22
N GLY A 33 0.11 -6.12 9.17
CA GLY A 33 -0.59 -6.64 10.34
C GLY A 33 -1.50 -5.62 11.05
N THR A 34 -1.03 -4.39 11.27
CA THR A 34 -1.77 -3.34 12.00
C THR A 34 -2.20 -2.15 11.15
N LYS A 35 -1.45 -1.84 10.07
CA LYS A 35 -1.77 -0.73 9.16
C LYS A 35 -2.09 -1.24 7.76
N VAL A 36 -2.84 -0.42 7.04
CA VAL A 36 -3.17 -0.57 5.62
C VAL A 36 -2.54 0.58 4.87
N TYR A 37 -1.84 0.25 3.81
CA TYR A 37 -1.10 1.17 2.96
C TYR A 37 -1.75 1.15 1.58
N PHE A 38 -2.10 2.33 1.09
CA PHE A 38 -2.69 2.48 -0.23
C PHE A 38 -1.70 3.10 -1.17
N PHE A 39 -1.45 2.38 -2.25
CA PHE A 39 -0.53 2.78 -3.30
C PHE A 39 -1.29 3.00 -4.60
N GLU A 40 -0.88 4.04 -5.30
CA GLU A 40 -1.25 4.24 -6.70
C GLU A 40 -0.04 3.94 -7.59
N PRO A 41 -0.25 3.30 -8.75
CA PRO A 41 0.83 3.06 -9.70
C PRO A 41 1.29 4.39 -10.31
N VAL A 42 2.60 4.63 -10.28
CA VAL A 42 3.24 5.76 -11.01
C VAL A 42 3.91 5.25 -12.28
N SER A 43 4.46 4.03 -12.23
CA SER A 43 5.02 3.32 -13.38
C SER A 43 4.76 1.81 -13.26
N THR A 44 5.34 1.02 -14.17
CA THR A 44 5.26 -0.45 -14.12
C THR A 44 5.92 -1.06 -12.89
N GLN A 45 6.89 -0.37 -12.27
CA GLN A 45 7.67 -0.88 -11.13
C GLN A 45 7.59 -0.02 -9.87
N THR A 46 7.05 1.21 -9.99
CA THR A 46 7.01 2.18 -8.90
C THR A 46 5.59 2.60 -8.56
N MET A 47 5.37 2.84 -7.27
CA MET A 47 4.07 3.22 -6.73
C MET A 47 4.22 4.34 -5.73
N ARG A 48 3.27 5.28 -5.72
CA ARG A 48 3.22 6.36 -4.73
C ARG A 48 2.34 5.94 -3.57
N LEU A 49 2.85 6.07 -2.35
CA LEU A 49 2.05 5.89 -1.15
C LEU A 49 1.18 7.12 -0.93
N TYR A 50 -0.14 7.01 -1.08
CA TYR A 50 -1.03 8.18 -0.94
C TYR A 50 -1.85 8.18 0.35
N SER A 51 -2.00 7.03 1.02
CA SER A 51 -2.71 6.96 2.31
C SER A 51 -2.21 5.80 3.17
N ILE A 52 -2.26 6.01 4.49
CA ILE A 52 -1.99 5.00 5.51
C ILE A 52 -3.10 5.08 6.55
N ILE A 53 -3.80 3.98 6.81
CA ILE A 53 -4.83 3.91 7.85
C ILE A 53 -4.58 2.72 8.78
N ASN A 54 -5.25 2.71 9.93
CA ASN A 54 -5.27 1.53 10.79
C ASN A 54 -6.12 0.43 10.16
N LYS A 55 -5.67 -0.82 10.27
CA LYS A 55 -6.39 -2.00 9.79
C LYS A 55 -7.83 -2.06 10.33
N ARG A 56 -8.03 -1.68 11.59
CA ARG A 56 -9.37 -1.64 12.21
C ARG A 56 -10.31 -0.68 11.49
N SER A 57 -9.82 0.44 10.97
CA SER A 57 -10.59 1.43 10.20
C SER A 57 -10.89 0.98 8.77
N PHE A 58 -10.23 -0.07 8.28
CA PHE A 58 -10.41 -0.57 6.92
C PHE A 58 -11.50 -1.66 6.80
N PHE A 59 -11.83 -2.33 7.91
CA PHE A 59 -12.84 -3.40 7.96
C PHE A 59 -14.14 -2.96 8.64
N LEU A 60 -14.24 -1.68 9.00
CA LEU A 60 -15.49 -1.04 9.44
C LEU A 60 -16.20 -0.48 8.22
#